data_AF-A0A4Q7TJX0-F1
#
_entry.id   AF-A0A4Q7TJX0-F1
#
_cell.length_a   1.000
_cell.length_b   1.000
_cell.length_c   1.000
_cell.angle_alpha   90.00
_cell.angle_beta   90.00
_cell.angle_gamma   90.00
#
_symmetry.space_group_name_H-M   'P 1'
#
loop_
_entity.id
_entity.type
_entity.pdbx_description
1 polymer ?
#
loop_
_entity_poly.entity_id
_entity_poly.type
_entity_poly.pdbx_seq_one_letter_code
_entity_poly.pdbx_strand_id
1 'polypeptide(L)'
;MPSRLPAELPRGLDDTTTVRWAARTDGRAALAVVSWHQPHRPLPTLHDVQLDVPVGDGGHRCVEAVPALPVDLPAGTLAHWPVRWPIGALTLGSASASLITELPGPTPVTVLAAHDAVPVLLSVAASAVVTGDGVEAVGGHPGVWRVDASAPRVIELVDGDAAARMLVLSTDDASAAWVLTTQRGRELVVSTDDVWVDAAGRIVVRSLGGTPSARRFDTRAGAWVDLPLSGETGHSVAVSAIATTAGTPVPAGYGARERRAAAPSADERERHAHRWSLSGLDALGPDDDPVLTVDWAGDVAELAIDGRVVLDRFWDGSPWIVRLRDHGWRPGSALEVRVVPLHAEAAVHLPRDAAARRSAAGSEPLVALDAVTCATLGVAVKTQ
;
A
#
# COMPACT_ATOMS: atom_id res chain seq x y z
N MET A 1 11.30 -23.46 -0.43
CA MET A 1 11.96 -22.90 -1.63
C MET A 1 13.18 -22.07 -1.22
N PRO A 2 14.43 -22.55 -1.39
CA PRO A 2 15.65 -21.74 -1.19
C PRO A 2 15.73 -20.50 -2.10
N SER A 3 16.59 -19.54 -1.72
CA SER A 3 16.86 -18.33 -2.52
C SER A 3 17.92 -18.59 -3.61
N ARG A 4 17.76 -17.95 -4.76
CA ARG A 4 18.71 -17.90 -5.87
C ARG A 4 18.85 -16.45 -6.32
N LEU A 5 20.08 -15.98 -6.43
CA LEU A 5 20.39 -14.65 -6.95
C LEU A 5 20.64 -14.72 -8.47
N PRO A 6 20.39 -13.63 -9.21
CA PRO A 6 20.81 -13.52 -10.59
C PRO A 6 22.33 -13.61 -10.74
N ALA A 7 22.76 -13.96 -11.97
CA ALA A 7 24.18 -13.92 -12.32
C ALA A 7 24.71 -12.47 -12.36
N GLU A 8 23.88 -11.53 -12.81
CA GLU A 8 24.18 -10.11 -12.79
C GLU A 8 23.61 -9.46 -11.52
N LEU A 9 24.47 -8.78 -10.77
CA LEU A 9 24.09 -8.05 -9.57
C LEU A 9 24.35 -6.55 -9.77
N PRO A 10 23.57 -5.67 -9.12
CA PRO A 10 23.84 -4.24 -9.14
C PRO A 10 25.26 -3.94 -8.66
N ARG A 11 25.93 -3.00 -9.33
CA ARG A 11 27.31 -2.60 -9.00
C ARG A 11 27.42 -1.80 -7.71
N GLY A 12 26.29 -1.30 -7.19
CA GLY A 12 26.23 -0.51 -5.96
C GLY A 12 24.83 0.05 -5.69
N LEU A 13 24.74 0.93 -4.69
CA LEU A 13 23.47 1.57 -4.28
C LEU A 13 22.92 2.49 -5.37
N ASP A 14 23.80 3.18 -6.10
CA ASP A 14 23.43 4.13 -7.17
C ASP A 14 23.27 3.47 -8.54
N ASP A 15 23.27 2.14 -8.62
CA ASP A 15 23.00 1.44 -9.88
C ASP A 15 21.52 1.56 -10.24
N THR A 16 21.27 2.29 -11.33
CA THR A 16 19.94 2.55 -11.90
C THR A 16 19.75 1.81 -13.22
N THR A 17 20.55 0.79 -13.51
CA THR A 17 20.53 0.04 -14.78
C THR A 17 20.30 -1.45 -14.59
N THR A 18 20.65 -2.01 -13.44
CA THR A 18 20.46 -3.44 -13.15
C THR A 18 19.29 -3.65 -12.19
N VAL A 19 18.26 -4.39 -12.65
CA VAL A 19 17.10 -4.75 -11.84
C VAL A 19 17.50 -5.58 -10.61
N ARG A 20 16.98 -5.23 -9.43
CA ARG A 20 17.25 -5.95 -8.18
C ARG A 20 16.20 -7.05 -8.03
N TRP A 21 16.61 -8.30 -8.10
CA TRP A 21 15.69 -9.41 -7.92
C TRP A 21 16.35 -10.67 -7.33
N ALA A 22 15.51 -11.57 -6.84
CA ALA A 22 15.90 -12.91 -6.42
C ALA A 22 14.77 -13.90 -6.67
N ALA A 23 15.09 -15.16 -6.96
CA ALA A 23 14.09 -16.22 -7.07
C ALA A 23 14.03 -17.08 -5.81
N ARG A 24 12.83 -17.39 -5.35
CA ARG A 24 12.55 -18.47 -4.40
C ARG A 24 12.08 -19.66 -5.20
N THR A 25 12.89 -20.72 -5.29
CA THR A 25 12.57 -21.90 -6.14
C THR A 25 12.80 -23.21 -5.39
N ASP A 26 12.02 -24.25 -5.72
CA ASP A 26 12.28 -25.65 -5.36
C ASP A 26 12.79 -26.48 -6.55
N GLY A 27 13.10 -25.84 -7.68
CA GLY A 27 13.45 -26.49 -8.94
C GLY A 27 12.26 -26.84 -9.82
N ARG A 28 11.02 -26.87 -9.31
CA ARG A 28 9.83 -27.12 -10.14
C ARG A 28 9.07 -25.84 -10.43
N ALA A 29 8.84 -25.05 -9.40
CA ALA A 29 8.24 -23.73 -9.49
C ALA A 29 9.20 -22.67 -8.92
N ALA A 30 8.92 -21.40 -9.19
CA ALA A 30 9.60 -20.30 -8.54
C ALA A 30 8.67 -19.10 -8.32
N LEU A 31 9.11 -18.22 -7.42
CA LEU A 31 8.60 -16.88 -7.26
C LEU A 31 9.77 -15.91 -7.44
N ALA A 32 9.73 -15.08 -8.49
CA ALA A 32 10.70 -14.01 -8.70
C ALA A 32 10.28 -12.77 -7.91
N VAL A 33 11.07 -12.40 -6.92
CA VAL A 33 10.89 -11.19 -6.10
C VAL A 33 11.68 -10.08 -6.75
N VAL A 34 10.99 -9.08 -7.29
CA VAL A 34 11.54 -7.97 -8.08
C VAL A 34 11.41 -6.67 -7.30
N SER A 35 12.47 -5.87 -7.32
CA SER A 35 12.50 -4.53 -6.73
C SER A 35 13.13 -3.53 -7.69
N TRP A 36 12.32 -2.57 -8.11
CA TRP A 36 12.74 -1.39 -8.85
C TRP A 36 12.42 -0.12 -8.04
N HIS A 37 12.92 -0.12 -6.81
CA HIS A 37 12.76 0.97 -5.86
C HIS A 37 14.10 1.35 -5.24
N GLN A 38 14.28 2.65 -5.01
CA GLN A 38 15.41 3.25 -4.32
C GLN A 38 14.87 4.25 -3.29
N PRO A 39 15.37 4.22 -2.04
CA PRO A 39 15.03 5.26 -1.07
C PRO A 39 15.40 6.66 -1.59
N HIS A 40 14.54 7.65 -1.32
CA HIS A 40 14.76 9.09 -1.52
C HIS A 40 14.86 9.59 -2.96
N ARG A 41 15.35 8.78 -3.91
CA ARG A 41 15.40 9.14 -5.33
C ARG A 41 14.66 8.09 -6.15
N PRO A 42 13.49 8.43 -6.71
CA PRO A 42 12.80 7.55 -7.65
C PRO A 42 13.72 7.16 -8.82
N LEU A 43 13.73 5.87 -9.16
CA LEU A 43 14.42 5.37 -10.35
C LEU A 43 13.67 5.80 -11.62
N PRO A 44 14.33 5.95 -12.77
CA PRO A 44 13.62 6.05 -14.05
C PRO A 44 12.92 4.73 -14.37
N THR A 45 11.96 4.74 -15.32
CA THR A 45 11.46 3.48 -15.90
C THR A 45 12.62 2.69 -16.50
N LEU A 46 12.72 1.41 -16.16
CA LEU A 46 13.66 0.49 -16.78
C LEU A 46 12.97 -0.22 -17.95
N HIS A 47 13.57 -0.17 -19.13
CA HIS A 47 12.95 -0.71 -20.34
C HIS A 47 13.38 -2.15 -20.62
N ASP A 48 12.54 -2.88 -21.34
CA ASP A 48 12.84 -4.20 -21.91
C ASP A 48 13.29 -5.26 -20.87
N VAL A 49 12.65 -5.29 -19.71
CA VAL A 49 13.00 -6.20 -18.61
C VAL A 49 12.42 -7.59 -18.86
N GLN A 50 13.31 -8.58 -18.85
CA GLN A 50 12.99 -10.00 -18.85
C GLN A 50 14.01 -10.75 -17.98
N LEU A 51 13.54 -11.53 -17.01
CA LEU A 51 14.35 -12.18 -16.00
C LEU A 51 14.57 -13.66 -16.34
N ASP A 52 15.81 -14.10 -16.31
CA ASP A 52 16.20 -15.48 -16.50
C ASP A 52 16.12 -16.29 -15.19
N VAL A 53 14.94 -16.85 -14.91
CA VAL A 53 14.67 -17.54 -13.64
C VAL A 53 15.10 -19.00 -13.71
N PRO A 54 16.04 -19.47 -12.85
CA PRO A 54 16.50 -20.85 -12.88
C PRO A 54 15.43 -21.80 -12.33
N VAL A 55 15.01 -22.75 -13.18
CA VAL A 55 14.07 -23.84 -12.86
C VAL A 55 14.59 -25.17 -13.41
N GLY A 56 14.07 -26.31 -12.98
CA GLY A 56 14.51 -27.66 -13.34
C GLY A 56 14.88 -28.53 -12.13
N ASP A 57 14.64 -29.84 -12.23
CA ASP A 57 15.01 -30.84 -11.22
C ASP A 57 16.16 -31.75 -11.69
N GLY A 58 16.80 -32.44 -10.75
CA GLY A 58 17.59 -33.63 -11.06
C GLY A 58 18.83 -33.48 -11.96
N GLY A 59 19.38 -32.28 -12.16
CA GLY A 59 20.58 -32.06 -12.97
C GLY A 59 20.34 -31.41 -14.34
N HIS A 60 19.08 -31.19 -14.73
CA HIS A 60 18.72 -30.40 -15.91
C HIS A 60 18.41 -28.96 -15.48
N ARG A 61 19.42 -28.08 -15.55
CA ARG A 61 19.23 -26.65 -15.29
C ARG A 61 18.51 -26.02 -16.49
N CYS A 62 17.26 -25.65 -16.32
CA CYS A 62 16.49 -24.85 -17.26
C CYS A 62 16.46 -23.39 -16.78
N VAL A 63 16.15 -22.48 -17.69
CA VAL A 63 15.90 -21.07 -17.40
C VAL A 63 14.58 -20.72 -18.04
N GLU A 64 13.68 -20.14 -17.25
CA GLU A 64 12.41 -19.61 -17.73
C GLU A 64 12.53 -18.08 -17.80
N ALA A 65 12.19 -17.51 -18.96
CA ALA A 65 12.18 -16.07 -19.15
C ALA A 65 10.88 -15.47 -18.58
N VAL A 66 10.99 -14.50 -17.67
CA VAL A 66 9.86 -13.95 -16.92
C VAL A 66 9.92 -12.42 -16.89
N PRO A 67 8.90 -11.72 -17.39
CA PRO A 67 7.73 -12.24 -18.09
C PRO A 67 8.08 -12.90 -19.43
N ALA A 68 7.10 -13.57 -20.05
CA ALA A 68 7.31 -14.29 -21.32
C ALA A 68 7.70 -13.38 -22.50
N LEU A 69 7.45 -12.08 -22.40
CA LEU A 69 7.97 -11.05 -23.30
C LEU A 69 8.54 -9.91 -22.45
N PRO A 70 9.54 -9.16 -22.94
CA PRO A 70 10.08 -8.00 -22.23
C PRO A 70 8.99 -6.99 -21.86
N VAL A 71 9.10 -6.41 -20.67
CA VAL A 71 8.20 -5.34 -20.19
C VAL A 71 8.98 -4.19 -19.60
N ASP A 72 8.39 -3.01 -19.61
CA ASP A 72 8.90 -1.87 -18.87
C ASP A 72 8.59 -2.02 -17.37
N LEU A 73 9.53 -1.61 -16.52
CA LEU A 73 9.39 -1.53 -15.07
C LEU A 73 9.38 -0.06 -14.61
N PRO A 74 8.21 0.50 -14.26
CA PRO A 74 8.08 1.84 -13.69
C PRO A 74 8.75 1.96 -12.32
N ALA A 75 9.06 3.22 -11.96
CA ALA A 75 9.62 3.58 -10.66
C ALA A 75 8.76 3.05 -9.50
N GLY A 76 9.38 2.43 -8.50
CA GLY A 76 8.67 1.93 -7.32
C GLY A 76 8.07 0.54 -7.48
N THR A 77 8.28 -0.14 -8.62
CA THR A 77 7.77 -1.51 -8.82
C THR A 77 8.34 -2.47 -7.78
N LEU A 78 7.46 -3.11 -7.01
CA LEU A 78 7.76 -4.23 -6.12
C LEU A 78 6.84 -5.37 -6.51
N ALA A 79 7.40 -6.50 -6.95
CA ALA A 79 6.62 -7.59 -7.54
C ALA A 79 7.06 -8.98 -7.09
N HIS A 80 6.13 -9.93 -7.18
CA HIS A 80 6.29 -11.34 -6.86
C HIS A 80 5.77 -12.20 -8.02
N TRP A 81 6.53 -12.30 -9.10
CA TRP A 81 6.10 -12.95 -10.33
C TRP A 81 6.19 -14.48 -10.23
N PRO A 82 5.07 -15.21 -10.40
CA PRO A 82 5.07 -16.66 -10.38
C PRO A 82 5.70 -17.25 -11.64
N VAL A 83 6.40 -18.37 -11.49
CA VAL A 83 7.10 -19.08 -12.58
C VAL A 83 6.86 -20.57 -12.44
N ARG A 84 6.38 -21.23 -13.50
CA ARG A 84 5.92 -22.64 -13.51
C ARG A 84 5.04 -22.94 -12.30
N TRP A 85 4.14 -22.03 -11.98
CA TRP A 85 3.36 -22.05 -10.76
C TRP A 85 2.13 -22.96 -10.92
N PRO A 86 1.88 -23.87 -9.98
CA PRO A 86 0.70 -24.73 -10.05
C PRO A 86 -0.58 -23.89 -9.88
N ILE A 87 -1.55 -24.10 -10.77
CA ILE A 87 -2.89 -23.49 -10.72
C ILE A 87 -3.93 -24.60 -10.86
N GLY A 88 -4.44 -25.11 -9.74
CA GLY A 88 -5.23 -26.34 -9.74
C GLY A 88 -4.44 -27.52 -10.32
N ALA A 89 -4.99 -28.17 -11.35
CA ALA A 89 -4.32 -29.28 -12.07
C ALA A 89 -3.40 -28.80 -13.21
N LEU A 90 -3.41 -27.50 -13.53
CA LEU A 90 -2.64 -26.90 -14.60
C LEU A 90 -1.40 -26.17 -14.05
N THR A 91 -0.54 -25.70 -14.94
CA THR A 91 0.65 -24.90 -14.59
C THR A 91 0.64 -23.59 -15.35
N LEU A 92 0.76 -22.48 -14.62
CA LEU A 92 1.05 -21.16 -15.16
C LEU A 92 2.56 -21.08 -15.44
N GLY A 93 2.94 -20.95 -16.71
CA GLY A 93 4.34 -20.81 -17.12
C GLY A 93 4.99 -19.59 -16.48
N SER A 94 4.36 -18.41 -16.61
CA SER A 94 4.77 -17.20 -15.90
C SER A 94 3.66 -16.15 -15.86
N ALA A 95 3.77 -15.16 -14.98
CA ALA A 95 2.98 -13.94 -15.06
C ALA A 95 3.76 -12.67 -14.65
N SER A 96 3.58 -11.56 -15.37
CA SER A 96 3.98 -10.21 -14.92
C SER A 96 2.94 -9.57 -13.99
N ALA A 97 2.30 -10.37 -13.15
CA ALA A 97 1.39 -9.96 -12.08
C ALA A 97 1.78 -10.69 -10.79
N SER A 98 1.71 -10.00 -9.66
CA SER A 98 2.15 -10.56 -8.38
C SER A 98 1.21 -11.63 -7.86
N LEU A 99 1.74 -12.78 -7.47
CA LEU A 99 0.96 -13.80 -6.78
C LEU A 99 0.56 -13.32 -5.38
N ILE A 100 -0.76 -13.34 -5.09
CA ILE A 100 -1.31 -12.89 -3.80
C ILE A 100 -1.70 -14.09 -2.94
N THR A 101 -2.60 -14.93 -3.44
CA THR A 101 -3.12 -16.09 -2.71
C THR A 101 -3.81 -17.07 -3.65
N GLU A 102 -4.14 -18.27 -3.15
CA GLU A 102 -5.14 -19.15 -3.76
C GLU A 102 -6.38 -19.18 -2.86
N LEU A 103 -7.56 -19.07 -3.47
CA LEU A 103 -8.84 -19.16 -2.78
C LEU A 103 -9.44 -20.55 -2.97
N PRO A 104 -9.96 -21.17 -1.89
CA PRO A 104 -10.59 -22.49 -1.97
C PRO A 104 -11.95 -22.43 -2.69
N GLY A 105 -12.32 -23.54 -3.30
CA GLY A 105 -13.58 -23.73 -4.01
C GLY A 105 -13.58 -25.03 -4.81
N PRO A 106 -14.70 -25.38 -5.48
CA PRO A 106 -14.74 -26.53 -6.38
C PRO A 106 -13.67 -26.46 -7.48
N THR A 107 -13.45 -25.25 -7.98
CA THR A 107 -12.28 -24.88 -8.79
C THR A 107 -11.52 -23.82 -8.00
N PRO A 108 -10.34 -24.14 -7.43
CA PRO A 108 -9.52 -23.15 -6.74
C PRO A 108 -9.18 -21.96 -7.65
N VAL A 109 -9.12 -20.76 -7.05
CA VAL A 109 -8.86 -19.51 -7.80
C VAL A 109 -7.51 -18.94 -7.39
N THR A 110 -6.57 -18.90 -8.32
CA THR A 110 -5.29 -18.22 -8.11
C THR A 110 -5.46 -16.72 -8.30
N VAL A 111 -5.12 -15.93 -7.28
CA VAL A 111 -5.26 -14.47 -7.28
C VAL A 111 -3.92 -13.83 -7.59
N LEU A 112 -3.90 -13.01 -8.63
CA LEU A 112 -2.78 -12.20 -9.08
C LEU A 112 -3.11 -10.71 -8.93
N ALA A 113 -2.13 -9.87 -8.69
CA ALA A 113 -2.27 -8.41 -8.66
C ALA A 113 -1.49 -7.77 -9.81
N ALA A 114 -2.17 -6.95 -10.60
CA ALA A 114 -1.52 -6.09 -11.58
C ALA A 114 -0.67 -5.02 -10.86
N HIS A 115 0.31 -4.48 -11.59
CA HIS A 115 1.11 -3.35 -11.15
C HIS A 115 0.83 -2.15 -12.04
N ASP A 116 0.90 -0.95 -11.46
CA ASP A 116 0.74 0.27 -12.22
C ASP A 116 1.73 0.32 -13.39
N ALA A 117 1.20 0.61 -14.59
CA ALA A 117 1.91 0.69 -15.85
C ALA A 117 2.81 -0.52 -16.25
N VAL A 118 2.68 -1.69 -15.60
CA VAL A 118 3.30 -2.94 -16.05
C VAL A 118 2.25 -3.78 -16.79
N PRO A 119 2.44 -4.13 -18.08
CA PRO A 119 1.50 -4.99 -18.79
C PRO A 119 1.38 -6.36 -18.12
N VAL A 120 0.14 -6.83 -17.92
CA VAL A 120 -0.10 -8.19 -17.42
C VAL A 120 -0.02 -9.16 -18.59
N LEU A 121 1.07 -9.94 -18.61
CA LEU A 121 1.32 -11.02 -19.53
C LEU A 121 1.24 -12.34 -18.77
N LEU A 122 0.50 -13.29 -19.31
CA LEU A 122 0.39 -14.66 -18.83
C LEU A 122 1.01 -15.60 -19.86
N SER A 123 1.79 -16.56 -19.40
CA SER A 123 2.28 -17.67 -20.23
C SER A 123 1.68 -18.97 -19.75
N VAL A 124 1.04 -19.70 -20.66
CA VAL A 124 0.40 -21.00 -20.44
C VAL A 124 0.81 -21.97 -21.55
N ALA A 125 0.40 -23.24 -21.45
CA ALA A 125 0.63 -24.20 -22.52
C ALA A 125 -0.02 -23.72 -23.84
N ALA A 126 0.66 -23.90 -24.97
CA ALA A 126 0.16 -23.46 -26.27
C ALA A 126 -1.13 -24.17 -26.72
N SER A 127 -1.42 -25.35 -26.16
CA SER A 127 -2.67 -26.09 -26.34
C SER A 127 -3.83 -25.56 -25.51
N ALA A 128 -3.54 -24.76 -24.46
CA ALA A 128 -4.55 -24.32 -23.54
C ALA A 128 -5.45 -23.25 -24.15
N VAL A 129 -6.74 -23.40 -23.91
CA VAL A 129 -7.77 -22.41 -24.25
C VAL A 129 -7.94 -21.48 -23.06
N VAL A 130 -7.73 -20.18 -23.29
CA VAL A 130 -7.94 -19.13 -22.29
C VAL A 130 -9.19 -18.35 -22.64
N THR A 131 -10.08 -18.15 -21.68
CA THR A 131 -11.26 -17.31 -21.83
C THR A 131 -11.40 -16.35 -20.65
N GLY A 132 -11.94 -15.17 -20.91
CA GLY A 132 -12.11 -14.12 -19.92
C GLY A 132 -12.34 -12.78 -20.61
N ASP A 133 -13.03 -11.87 -19.96
CA ASP A 133 -13.18 -10.50 -20.45
C ASP A 133 -11.83 -9.77 -20.40
N GLY A 134 -11.53 -8.97 -21.41
CA GLY A 134 -10.25 -8.24 -21.52
C GLY A 134 -9.01 -9.12 -21.64
N VAL A 135 -9.15 -10.39 -22.08
CA VAL A 135 -8.02 -11.32 -22.28
C VAL A 135 -7.81 -11.57 -23.77
N GLU A 136 -6.59 -11.33 -24.25
CA GLU A 136 -6.25 -11.43 -25.68
C GLU A 136 -4.97 -12.22 -25.90
N ALA A 137 -4.96 -13.12 -26.88
CA ALA A 137 -3.74 -13.82 -27.29
C ALA A 137 -2.75 -12.83 -27.92
N VAL A 138 -1.46 -12.95 -27.59
CA VAL A 138 -0.42 -12.11 -28.19
C VAL A 138 0.00 -12.71 -29.54
N GLY A 139 -0.26 -11.98 -30.62
CA GLY A 139 0.06 -12.43 -31.98
C GLY A 139 1.54 -12.77 -32.15
N GLY A 140 1.83 -13.92 -32.77
CA GLY A 140 3.21 -14.40 -32.97
C GLY A 140 3.82 -15.11 -31.76
N HIS A 141 3.12 -15.18 -30.62
CA HIS A 141 3.62 -15.79 -29.39
C HIS A 141 2.62 -16.82 -28.84
N PRO A 142 2.63 -18.07 -29.33
CA PRO A 142 1.72 -19.12 -28.86
C PRO A 142 1.81 -19.33 -27.35
N GLY A 143 0.66 -19.42 -26.69
CA GLY A 143 0.58 -19.59 -25.23
C GLY A 143 0.80 -18.31 -24.42
N VAL A 144 1.02 -17.16 -25.05
CA VAL A 144 1.15 -15.87 -24.37
C VAL A 144 -0.13 -15.06 -24.52
N TRP A 145 -0.62 -14.54 -23.39
CA TRP A 145 -1.87 -13.80 -23.30
C TRP A 145 -1.65 -12.48 -22.56
N ARG A 146 -2.31 -11.42 -23.03
CA ARG A 146 -2.34 -10.12 -22.38
C ARG A 146 -3.67 -9.95 -21.67
N VAL A 147 -3.63 -9.39 -20.46
CA VAL A 147 -4.83 -9.08 -19.66
C VAL A 147 -4.95 -7.57 -19.52
N ASP A 148 -6.08 -7.01 -19.94
CA ASP A 148 -6.46 -5.65 -19.57
C ASP A 148 -6.93 -5.62 -18.12
N ALA A 149 -6.02 -5.29 -17.20
CA ALA A 149 -6.28 -5.22 -15.77
C ALA A 149 -6.77 -3.83 -15.31
N SER A 150 -7.41 -3.05 -16.20
CA SER A 150 -8.10 -1.80 -15.82
C SER A 150 -9.24 -2.03 -14.81
N ALA A 151 -9.77 -3.26 -14.75
CA ALA A 151 -10.65 -3.76 -13.71
C ALA A 151 -10.32 -5.24 -13.45
N PRO A 152 -10.80 -5.85 -12.35
CA PRO A 152 -10.53 -7.26 -12.07
C PRO A 152 -11.02 -8.17 -13.18
N ARG A 153 -10.17 -9.11 -13.61
CA ARG A 153 -10.50 -10.09 -14.65
C ARG A 153 -10.50 -11.50 -14.08
N VAL A 154 -11.60 -12.20 -14.28
CA VAL A 154 -11.68 -13.65 -14.07
C VAL A 154 -11.27 -14.33 -15.36
N ILE A 155 -10.33 -15.26 -15.25
CA ILE A 155 -9.73 -15.95 -16.38
C ILE A 155 -9.91 -17.45 -16.15
N GLU A 156 -10.51 -18.12 -17.13
CA GLU A 156 -10.64 -19.57 -17.16
C GLU A 156 -9.59 -20.13 -18.12
N LEU A 157 -8.95 -21.21 -17.71
CA LEU A 157 -7.95 -21.94 -18.48
C LEU A 157 -8.40 -23.39 -18.61
N VAL A 158 -8.41 -23.93 -19.82
CA VAL A 158 -8.70 -25.34 -20.09
C VAL A 158 -7.60 -25.93 -20.97
N ASP A 159 -7.04 -27.06 -20.58
CA ASP A 159 -6.08 -27.83 -21.38
C ASP A 159 -6.43 -29.32 -21.29
N GLY A 160 -6.98 -29.88 -22.37
CA GLY A 160 -7.61 -31.20 -22.36
C GLY A 160 -8.79 -31.27 -21.38
N ASP A 161 -8.75 -32.22 -20.46
CA ASP A 161 -9.77 -32.43 -19.42
C ASP A 161 -9.51 -31.62 -18.14
N ALA A 162 -8.38 -30.91 -18.06
CA ALA A 162 -8.00 -30.13 -16.89
C ALA A 162 -8.43 -28.66 -17.05
N ALA A 163 -8.91 -28.06 -15.95
CA ALA A 163 -9.34 -26.68 -15.90
C ALA A 163 -8.77 -25.96 -14.66
N ALA A 164 -8.52 -24.66 -14.80
CA ALA A 164 -8.07 -23.79 -13.72
C ALA A 164 -8.70 -22.40 -13.85
N ARG A 165 -8.78 -21.68 -12.73
CA ARG A 165 -9.30 -20.32 -12.67
C ARG A 165 -8.30 -19.37 -12.05
N MET A 166 -8.18 -18.18 -12.62
CA MET A 166 -7.40 -17.09 -12.07
C MET A 166 -8.27 -15.85 -11.90
N LEU A 167 -7.90 -15.00 -10.94
CA LEU A 167 -8.42 -13.66 -10.76
C LEU A 167 -7.24 -12.69 -10.80
N VAL A 168 -7.19 -11.83 -11.82
CA VAL A 168 -6.23 -10.73 -11.88
C VAL A 168 -6.91 -9.48 -11.33
N LEU A 169 -6.43 -8.95 -10.20
CA LEU A 169 -6.89 -7.70 -9.62
C LEU A 169 -6.30 -6.52 -10.39
N SER A 170 -7.09 -5.45 -10.55
CA SER A 170 -6.56 -4.15 -10.96
C SER A 170 -5.63 -3.58 -9.88
N THR A 171 -4.85 -2.55 -10.23
CA THR A 171 -3.99 -1.86 -9.26
C THR A 171 -4.78 -1.32 -8.07
N ASP A 172 -5.94 -0.72 -8.33
CA ASP A 172 -6.81 -0.15 -7.28
C ASP A 172 -7.33 -1.25 -6.34
N ASP A 173 -7.85 -2.33 -6.89
CA ASP A 173 -8.38 -3.42 -6.07
C ASP A 173 -7.28 -4.20 -5.35
N ALA A 174 -6.10 -4.31 -5.94
CA ALA A 174 -4.93 -4.90 -5.29
C ALA A 174 -4.46 -4.05 -4.09
N SER A 175 -4.51 -2.72 -4.20
CA SER A 175 -4.16 -1.80 -3.12
C SER A 175 -5.13 -1.85 -1.93
N ALA A 176 -6.38 -2.23 -2.20
CA ALA A 176 -7.47 -2.37 -1.24
C ALA A 176 -7.78 -3.85 -0.89
N ALA A 177 -6.91 -4.79 -1.27
CA ALA A 177 -7.14 -6.22 -1.08
C ALA A 177 -6.71 -6.71 0.31
N TRP A 178 -7.60 -7.49 0.93
CA TRP A 178 -7.40 -8.16 2.21
C TRP A 178 -7.60 -9.66 2.04
N VAL A 179 -6.54 -10.44 2.32
CA VAL A 179 -6.63 -11.91 2.37
C VAL A 179 -6.85 -12.34 3.80
N LEU A 180 -8.07 -12.80 4.09
CA LEU A 180 -8.50 -13.18 5.43
C LEU A 180 -8.54 -14.69 5.57
N THR A 181 -8.18 -15.20 6.75
CA THR A 181 -8.45 -16.59 7.12
C THR A 181 -9.67 -16.63 8.01
N THR A 182 -10.77 -17.23 7.52
CA THR A 182 -12.03 -17.37 8.26
C THR A 182 -12.36 -18.84 8.47
N GLN A 183 -13.49 -19.12 9.12
CA GLN A 183 -14.01 -20.49 9.24
C GLN A 183 -14.32 -21.14 7.88
N ARG A 184 -14.47 -20.35 6.81
CA ARG A 184 -14.70 -20.82 5.43
C ARG A 184 -13.40 -21.10 4.67
N GLY A 185 -12.24 -20.90 5.30
CA GLY A 185 -10.93 -20.94 4.66
C GLY A 185 -10.45 -19.53 4.29
N ARG A 186 -9.61 -19.43 3.26
CA ARG A 186 -9.14 -18.13 2.76
C ARG A 186 -10.25 -17.40 2.01
N GLU A 187 -10.47 -16.14 2.34
CA GLU A 187 -11.39 -15.25 1.64
C GLU A 187 -10.64 -14.00 1.16
N LEU A 188 -10.98 -13.53 -0.05
CA LEU A 188 -10.49 -12.27 -0.59
C LEU A 188 -11.58 -11.21 -0.42
N VAL A 189 -11.26 -10.15 0.30
CA VAL A 189 -12.10 -8.98 0.50
C VAL A 189 -11.40 -7.78 -0.11
N VAL A 190 -12.16 -6.88 -0.73
CA VAL A 190 -11.69 -5.58 -1.19
C VAL A 190 -12.42 -4.49 -0.43
N SER A 191 -11.66 -3.60 0.20
CA SER A 191 -12.16 -2.42 0.91
C SER A 191 -11.06 -1.39 1.11
N THR A 192 -11.40 -0.11 0.97
CA THR A 192 -10.55 1.01 1.39
C THR A 192 -10.60 1.27 2.90
N ASP A 193 -11.56 0.64 3.60
CA ASP A 193 -11.68 0.64 5.05
C ASP A 193 -10.77 -0.45 5.66
N ASP A 194 -10.50 -0.36 6.96
CA ASP A 194 -9.73 -1.38 7.67
C ASP A 194 -10.55 -2.67 7.80
N VAL A 195 -9.97 -3.82 7.44
CA VAL A 195 -10.64 -5.12 7.53
C VAL A 195 -9.85 -6.13 8.36
N TRP A 196 -10.52 -6.82 9.29
CA TRP A 196 -9.93 -7.92 10.05
C TRP A 196 -10.96 -8.99 10.43
N VAL A 197 -10.48 -10.08 11.06
CA VAL A 197 -11.32 -11.13 11.64
C VAL A 197 -11.27 -11.03 13.16
N ASP A 198 -12.42 -10.89 13.82
CA ASP A 198 -12.49 -10.80 15.28
C ASP A 198 -12.32 -12.16 15.98
N ALA A 199 -12.29 -12.15 17.32
CA ALA A 199 -12.16 -13.36 18.14
C ALA A 199 -13.32 -14.36 17.96
N ALA A 200 -14.48 -13.92 17.46
CA ALA A 200 -15.62 -14.77 17.14
C ALA A 200 -15.56 -15.32 15.70
N GLY A 201 -14.53 -14.97 14.92
CA GLY A 201 -14.36 -15.40 13.54
C GLY A 201 -15.16 -14.59 12.52
N ARG A 202 -15.69 -13.42 12.90
CA ARG A 202 -16.48 -12.56 12.01
C ARG A 202 -15.56 -11.56 11.31
N ILE A 203 -15.89 -11.25 10.06
CA ILE A 203 -15.23 -10.16 9.32
C ILE A 203 -15.75 -8.84 9.89
N VAL A 204 -14.83 -7.98 10.32
CA VAL A 204 -15.10 -6.62 10.79
C VAL A 204 -14.52 -5.64 9.81
N VAL A 205 -15.29 -4.59 9.49
CA VAL A 205 -14.88 -3.50 8.62
C VAL A 205 -15.02 -2.21 9.41
N ARG A 206 -13.98 -1.36 9.39
CA ARG A 206 -13.95 -0.08 10.08
C ARG A 206 -13.63 1.06 9.14
N SER A 207 -14.60 1.95 8.99
CA SER A 207 -14.49 3.17 8.20
C SER A 207 -14.14 4.38 9.06
N LEU A 208 -13.59 5.40 8.42
CA LEU A 208 -13.39 6.72 9.01
C LEU A 208 -14.47 7.67 8.49
N GLY A 209 -15.38 8.12 9.37
CA GLY A 209 -16.36 9.16 9.05
C GLY A 209 -17.48 8.76 8.08
N GLY A 210 -17.68 7.47 7.85
CA GLY A 210 -18.69 6.98 6.92
C GLY A 210 -19.22 5.60 7.27
N THR A 211 -19.99 5.01 6.35
CA THR A 211 -20.54 3.66 6.50
C THR A 211 -19.50 2.64 6.03
N PRO A 212 -19.11 1.66 6.86
CA PRO A 212 -18.19 0.59 6.45
C PRO A 212 -18.68 -0.13 5.20
N SER A 213 -17.80 -0.33 4.23
CA SER A 213 -18.15 -1.01 2.99
C SER A 213 -17.05 -1.99 2.58
N ALA A 214 -17.46 -3.15 2.09
CA ALA A 214 -16.53 -4.16 1.60
C ALA A 214 -17.24 -5.10 0.64
N ARG A 215 -16.50 -5.60 -0.34
CA ARG A 215 -16.96 -6.66 -1.23
C ARG A 215 -16.04 -7.86 -1.15
N ARG A 216 -16.59 -9.04 -1.35
CA ARG A 216 -15.87 -10.32 -1.30
C ARG A 216 -15.96 -11.00 -2.64
N PHE A 217 -14.88 -11.67 -3.04
CA PHE A 217 -14.92 -12.51 -4.23
C PHE A 217 -15.58 -13.86 -3.90
N ASP A 218 -16.69 -14.18 -4.58
CA ASP A 218 -17.32 -15.49 -4.49
C ASP A 218 -16.67 -16.45 -5.52
N THR A 219 -15.90 -17.42 -5.03
CA THR A 219 -15.15 -18.34 -5.88
C THR A 219 -16.04 -19.27 -6.72
N ARG A 220 -17.27 -19.54 -6.28
CA ARG A 220 -18.20 -20.40 -7.02
C ARG A 220 -18.86 -19.65 -8.16
N ALA A 221 -19.34 -18.44 -7.87
CA ALA A 221 -19.96 -17.58 -8.88
C ALA A 221 -18.94 -16.93 -9.83
N GLY A 222 -17.68 -16.79 -9.40
CA GLY A 222 -16.67 -16.05 -10.16
C GLY A 222 -16.99 -14.55 -10.20
N ALA A 223 -17.57 -14.01 -9.12
CA ALA A 223 -18.08 -12.65 -9.09
C ALA A 223 -17.85 -11.98 -7.73
N TRP A 224 -17.81 -10.65 -7.75
CA TRP A 224 -17.81 -9.85 -6.53
C TRP A 224 -19.21 -9.76 -5.94
N VAL A 225 -19.31 -9.92 -4.63
CA VAL A 225 -20.54 -9.72 -3.87
C VAL A 225 -20.30 -8.76 -2.72
N ASP A 226 -21.21 -7.82 -2.52
CA ASP A 226 -21.13 -6.93 -1.36
C ASP A 226 -21.27 -7.75 -0.07
N LEU A 227 -20.47 -7.41 0.94
CA LEU A 227 -20.60 -8.02 2.24
C LEU A 227 -21.82 -7.43 2.95
N PRO A 228 -22.74 -8.27 3.46
CA PRO A 228 -23.83 -7.77 4.29
C PRO A 228 -23.25 -7.39 5.65
N LEU A 229 -23.02 -6.10 5.84
CA LEU A 229 -22.46 -5.54 7.05
C LEU A 229 -23.57 -4.96 7.93
N SER A 230 -23.46 -5.14 9.24
CA SER A 230 -24.35 -4.51 10.22
C SER A 230 -23.52 -3.93 11.36
N GLY A 231 -23.79 -2.67 11.68
CA GLY A 231 -23.07 -1.94 12.72
C GLY A 231 -23.31 -0.45 12.63
N GLU A 232 -22.34 0.32 13.11
CA GLU A 232 -22.42 1.76 13.26
C GLU A 232 -21.76 2.49 12.10
N THR A 233 -22.36 3.62 11.71
CA THR A 233 -21.81 4.55 10.71
C THR A 233 -21.05 5.65 11.44
N GLY A 234 -19.80 5.86 11.06
CA GLY A 234 -19.03 7.01 11.49
C GLY A 234 -19.56 8.29 10.85
N HIS A 235 -19.22 9.43 11.42
CA HIS A 235 -19.62 10.73 10.89
C HIS A 235 -18.53 11.77 11.09
N SER A 236 -18.52 12.78 10.22
CA SER A 236 -17.60 13.92 10.32
C SER A 236 -18.03 14.88 11.42
N VAL A 237 -17.04 15.45 12.10
CA VAL A 237 -17.20 16.47 13.14
C VAL A 237 -16.45 17.72 12.69
N ALA A 238 -17.12 18.86 12.75
CA ALA A 238 -16.50 20.13 12.42
C ALA A 238 -15.49 20.50 13.51
N VAL A 239 -14.24 20.76 13.10
CA VAL A 239 -13.17 21.24 13.99
C VAL A 239 -12.73 22.61 13.54
N SER A 240 -12.58 23.52 14.50
CA SER A 240 -11.99 24.84 14.27
C SER A 240 -10.61 24.88 14.92
N ALA A 241 -9.62 25.37 14.16
CA ALA A 241 -8.27 25.59 14.66
C ALA A 241 -8.00 27.09 14.73
N ILE A 242 -7.79 27.62 15.93
CA ILE A 242 -7.56 29.05 16.16
C ILE A 242 -6.10 29.24 16.56
N ALA A 243 -5.35 30.01 15.76
CA ALA A 243 -3.97 30.35 16.09
C ALA A 243 -3.92 31.16 17.39
N THR A 244 -3.14 30.70 18.36
CA THR A 244 -3.05 31.31 19.69
C THR A 244 -1.73 32.04 19.91
N THR A 245 -0.61 31.48 19.44
CA THR A 245 0.72 32.03 19.66
C THR A 245 1.67 31.63 18.54
N ALA A 246 2.43 32.60 18.02
CA ALA A 246 3.54 32.35 17.12
C ALA A 246 4.84 32.13 17.92
N GLY A 247 5.66 31.19 17.48
CA GLY A 247 6.96 30.93 18.08
C GLY A 247 8.02 31.94 17.66
N THR A 248 9.23 31.77 18.19
CA THR A 248 10.40 32.55 17.73
C THR A 248 11.00 31.95 16.46
N PRO A 249 11.71 32.74 15.63
CA PRO A 249 12.36 32.24 14.42
C PRO A 249 13.26 31.02 14.68
N VAL A 250 13.21 30.04 13.78
CA VAL A 250 13.99 28.79 13.86
C VAL A 250 15.40 28.96 13.27
N PRO A 251 16.42 28.26 13.78
CA PRO A 251 17.72 28.14 13.11
C PRO A 251 17.63 27.21 11.89
N ALA A 252 18.66 27.25 11.03
CA ALA A 252 18.79 26.33 9.90
C ALA A 252 19.03 24.86 10.30
N GLY A 253 19.41 24.60 11.55
CA GLY A 253 19.55 23.25 12.08
C GLY A 253 19.90 23.23 13.56
N TYR A 254 19.70 22.06 14.18
CA TYR A 254 19.84 21.82 15.62
C TYR A 254 21.10 21.01 15.97
N GLY A 255 22.10 21.04 15.07
CA GLY A 255 23.30 20.21 15.13
C GLY A 255 23.21 18.96 14.25
N ALA A 256 24.22 18.09 14.36
CA ALA A 256 24.29 16.86 13.59
C ALA A 256 25.05 15.75 14.33
N ARG A 257 24.67 14.50 14.08
CA ARG A 257 25.38 13.29 14.54
C ARG A 257 25.53 12.32 13.39
N GLU A 258 26.73 11.79 13.17
CA GLU A 258 27.02 10.84 12.07
C GLU A 258 26.56 11.35 10.70
N ARG A 259 26.76 12.65 10.42
CA ARG A 259 26.33 13.34 9.18
C ARG A 259 24.82 13.40 8.95
N ARG A 260 24.01 13.14 9.97
CA ARG A 260 22.56 13.32 9.96
C ARG A 260 22.18 14.53 10.80
N ALA A 261 21.28 15.36 10.27
CA ALA A 261 20.73 16.49 11.00
C ALA A 261 20.06 16.00 12.29
N ALA A 262 20.26 16.73 13.39
CA ALA A 262 19.57 16.47 14.65
C ALA A 262 18.17 17.09 14.63
N ALA A 263 17.23 16.41 15.27
CA ALA A 263 15.91 16.97 15.54
C ALA A 263 15.97 18.04 16.64
N PRO A 264 15.04 19.00 16.67
CA PRO A 264 14.93 19.96 17.77
C PRO A 264 14.64 19.25 19.10
N SER A 265 15.32 19.68 20.15
CA SER A 265 15.05 19.32 21.54
C SER A 265 13.67 19.82 22.00
N ALA A 266 13.13 19.27 23.09
CA ALA A 266 11.84 19.70 23.63
C ALA A 266 11.79 21.21 23.93
N ASP A 267 12.88 21.76 24.46
CA ASP A 267 13.00 23.20 24.74
C ASP A 267 12.99 24.05 23.45
N GLU A 268 13.61 23.55 22.37
CA GLU A 268 13.57 24.21 21.06
C GLU A 268 12.16 24.14 20.47
N ARG A 269 11.48 23.00 20.59
CA ARG A 269 10.10 22.86 20.14
C ARG A 269 9.17 23.82 20.87
N GLU A 270 9.27 23.91 22.20
CA GLU A 270 8.50 24.86 23.01
C GLU A 270 8.78 26.33 22.61
N ARG A 271 10.04 26.69 22.35
CA ARG A 271 10.42 28.06 21.95
C ARG A 271 9.96 28.47 20.55
N HIS A 272 9.97 27.53 19.60
CA HIS A 272 9.78 27.82 18.18
C HIS A 272 8.39 27.45 17.66
N ALA A 273 7.61 26.65 18.38
CA ALA A 273 6.31 26.21 17.89
C ALA A 273 5.31 27.36 17.76
N HIS A 274 4.64 27.38 16.61
CA HIS A 274 3.36 28.05 16.43
C HIS A 274 2.26 27.15 17.00
N ARG A 275 1.26 27.72 17.67
CA ARG A 275 0.24 26.98 18.42
C ARG A 275 -1.16 27.30 17.91
N TRP A 276 -1.99 26.26 17.84
CA TRP A 276 -3.40 26.35 17.53
C TRP A 276 -4.22 25.60 18.55
N SER A 277 -5.20 26.27 19.15
CA SER A 277 -6.22 25.62 19.98
C SER A 277 -7.28 25.03 19.05
N LEU A 278 -7.66 23.78 19.30
CA LEU A 278 -8.73 23.11 18.58
C LEU A 278 -10.05 23.15 19.38
N SER A 279 -11.16 23.40 18.70
CA SER A 279 -12.50 23.38 19.27
C SER A 279 -13.51 22.72 18.32
N GLY A 280 -14.72 22.41 18.82
CA GLY A 280 -15.79 21.77 18.05
C GLY A 280 -16.03 20.29 18.36
N LEU A 281 -15.18 19.69 19.21
CA LEU A 281 -15.33 18.30 19.66
C LEU A 281 -16.32 18.14 20.83
N ASP A 282 -16.95 19.21 21.31
CA ASP A 282 -17.91 19.17 22.44
C ASP A 282 -19.19 18.39 22.11
N ALA A 283 -19.48 18.19 20.82
CA ALA A 283 -20.60 17.39 20.35
C ALA A 283 -20.38 15.88 20.53
N LEU A 284 -19.14 15.45 20.78
CA LEU A 284 -18.78 14.05 20.93
C LEU A 284 -19.03 13.56 22.36
N GLY A 285 -19.64 12.39 22.46
CA GLY A 285 -19.95 11.72 23.71
C GLY A 285 -18.84 10.78 24.21
N PRO A 286 -19.03 10.20 25.42
CA PRO A 286 -18.07 9.28 26.04
C PRO A 286 -17.84 7.96 25.31
N ASP A 287 -18.66 7.62 24.31
CA ASP A 287 -18.57 6.39 23.51
C ASP A 287 -18.03 6.62 22.10
N ASP A 288 -17.99 7.87 21.61
CA ASP A 288 -17.49 8.20 20.26
C ASP A 288 -15.98 8.00 20.12
N ASP A 289 -15.49 7.38 19.05
CA ASP A 289 -14.06 7.18 18.83
C ASP A 289 -13.50 8.15 17.77
N PRO A 290 -13.14 9.40 18.15
CA PRO A 290 -12.70 10.40 17.20
C PRO A 290 -11.28 10.17 16.71
N VAL A 291 -11.14 10.33 15.41
CA VAL A 291 -9.86 10.37 14.70
C VAL A 291 -9.67 11.76 14.12
N LEU A 292 -8.61 12.41 14.55
CA LEU A 292 -8.18 13.71 14.06
C LEU A 292 -7.29 13.51 12.83
N THR A 293 -7.58 14.20 11.74
CA THR A 293 -6.72 14.31 10.57
C THR A 293 -6.24 15.75 10.45
N VAL A 294 -4.93 15.93 10.54
CA VAL A 294 -4.27 17.23 10.52
C VAL A 294 -3.48 17.36 9.21
N ASP A 295 -3.88 18.30 8.37
CA ASP A 295 -3.09 18.75 7.22
C ASP A 295 -2.21 19.92 7.66
N TRP A 296 -0.90 19.72 7.59
CA TRP A 296 0.06 20.65 8.16
C TRP A 296 1.35 20.67 7.35
N ALA A 297 2.18 21.67 7.62
CA ALA A 297 3.56 21.72 7.16
C ALA A 297 4.45 22.39 8.19
N GLY A 298 5.64 21.85 8.39
CA GLY A 298 6.60 22.30 9.39
C GLY A 298 7.76 21.32 9.50
N ASP A 299 8.57 21.45 10.54
CA ASP A 299 9.64 20.50 10.85
C ASP A 299 9.05 19.34 11.68
N VAL A 300 8.48 19.68 12.83
CA VAL A 300 7.82 18.76 13.74
C VAL A 300 6.50 19.34 14.25
N ALA A 301 5.47 18.51 14.28
CA ALA A 301 4.22 18.80 14.95
C ALA A 301 4.14 18.05 16.29
N GLU A 302 3.52 18.67 17.29
CA GLU A 302 3.15 18.03 18.55
C GLU A 302 1.64 18.19 18.78
N LEU A 303 1.01 17.17 19.34
CA LEU A 303 -0.37 17.20 19.82
C LEU A 303 -0.33 17.22 21.34
N ALA A 304 -0.98 18.20 21.94
CA ALA A 304 -1.18 18.28 23.37
C ALA A 304 -2.65 18.10 23.74
N ILE A 305 -2.90 17.30 24.77
CA ILE A 305 -4.21 17.09 25.39
C ILE A 305 -4.11 17.57 26.84
N ASP A 306 -4.99 18.49 27.23
CA ASP A 306 -5.02 19.11 28.56
C ASP A 306 -3.65 19.67 29.00
N GLY A 307 -2.95 20.30 28.04
CA GLY A 307 -1.64 20.92 28.23
C GLY A 307 -0.45 19.95 28.22
N ARG A 308 -0.66 18.64 28.05
CA ARG A 308 0.40 17.63 27.98
C ARG A 308 0.60 17.16 26.55
N VAL A 309 1.82 17.24 26.03
CA VAL A 309 2.20 16.63 24.75
C VAL A 309 2.05 15.11 24.85
N VAL A 310 1.22 14.52 23.98
CA VAL A 310 0.93 13.09 23.93
C VAL A 310 1.58 12.39 22.75
N LEU A 311 1.86 13.13 21.67
CA LEU A 311 2.48 12.63 20.46
C LEU A 311 3.24 13.75 19.73
N ASP A 312 4.20 13.33 18.92
CA ASP A 312 4.88 14.17 17.94
C ASP A 312 4.95 13.47 16.57
N ARG A 313 5.22 14.26 15.52
CA ARG A 313 5.46 13.76 14.16
C ARG A 313 6.37 14.69 13.38
N PHE A 314 7.34 14.14 12.65
CA PHE A 314 8.12 14.89 11.64
C PHE A 314 7.38 14.97 10.32
N TRP A 315 7.50 16.10 9.63
CA TRP A 315 6.75 16.32 8.40
C TRP A 315 7.37 15.62 7.21
N ASP A 316 6.57 14.83 6.50
CA ASP A 316 6.93 14.16 5.25
C ASP A 316 6.01 14.58 4.08
N GLY A 317 5.12 15.56 4.30
CA GLY A 317 4.12 15.99 3.33
C GLY A 317 2.76 15.31 3.45
N SER A 318 2.63 14.27 4.26
CA SER A 318 1.36 13.57 4.46
C SER A 318 0.58 14.07 5.68
N PRO A 319 -0.77 13.94 5.68
CA PRO A 319 -1.58 14.28 6.84
C PRO A 319 -1.22 13.46 8.07
N TRP A 320 -1.41 14.05 9.24
CA TRP A 320 -1.29 13.36 10.51
C TRP A 320 -2.63 12.89 11.04
N ILE A 321 -2.79 11.56 11.08
CA ILE A 321 -4.00 10.87 11.53
C ILE A 321 -3.79 10.35 12.95
N VAL A 322 -4.65 10.73 13.89
CA VAL A 322 -4.54 10.42 15.33
C VAL A 322 -5.88 9.96 15.89
N ARG A 323 -5.94 8.74 16.41
CA ARG A 323 -7.06 8.26 17.24
C ARG A 323 -6.95 8.88 18.63
N LEU A 324 -7.77 9.88 18.94
CA LEU A 324 -7.60 10.66 20.17
C LEU A 324 -7.80 9.81 21.45
N ARG A 325 -8.65 8.78 21.39
CA ARG A 325 -8.89 7.87 22.52
C ARG A 325 -7.62 7.15 22.99
N ASP A 326 -6.76 6.75 22.06
CA ASP A 326 -5.53 6.02 22.37
C ASP A 326 -4.53 6.89 23.16
N HIS A 327 -4.77 8.21 23.18
CA HIS A 327 -3.94 9.21 23.85
C HIS A 327 -4.65 9.87 25.05
N GLY A 328 -5.76 9.30 25.51
CA GLY A 328 -6.42 9.71 26.75
C GLY A 328 -7.36 10.90 26.63
N TRP A 329 -7.70 11.31 25.41
CA TRP A 329 -8.75 12.31 25.18
C TRP A 329 -10.10 11.86 25.76
N ARG A 330 -10.84 12.81 26.32
CA ARG A 330 -12.22 12.63 26.79
C ARG A 330 -13.05 13.83 26.35
N PRO A 331 -14.39 13.70 26.30
CA PRO A 331 -15.26 14.87 26.11
C PRO A 331 -14.90 16.00 27.09
N GLY A 332 -14.67 17.19 26.55
CA GLY A 332 -14.23 18.37 27.31
C GLY A 332 -12.72 18.54 27.47
N SER A 333 -11.88 17.60 27.00
CA SER A 333 -10.43 17.79 26.97
C SER A 333 -10.03 18.93 26.03
N ALA A 334 -9.09 19.77 26.48
CA ALA A 334 -8.50 20.82 25.66
C ALA A 334 -7.48 20.23 24.69
N LEU A 335 -7.56 20.60 23.42
CA LEU A 335 -6.68 20.12 22.35
C LEU A 335 -5.85 21.27 21.77
N GLU A 336 -4.56 21.05 21.63
CA GLU A 336 -3.64 22.01 21.00
C GLU A 336 -2.72 21.28 20.01
N VAL A 337 -2.62 21.83 18.80
CA VAL A 337 -1.58 21.43 17.84
C VAL A 337 -0.49 22.48 17.85
N ARG A 338 0.76 22.01 17.92
CA ARG A 338 1.96 22.83 17.89
C ARG A 338 2.76 22.46 16.66
N VAL A 339 3.24 23.42 15.89
CA VAL A 339 4.08 23.15 14.73
C VAL A 339 5.32 24.02 14.79
N VAL A 340 6.49 23.39 14.83
CA VAL A 340 7.78 24.07 14.66
C VAL A 340 7.98 24.35 13.18
N PRO A 341 8.28 25.60 12.77
CA PRO A 341 8.55 25.92 11.37
C PRO A 341 9.75 25.16 10.81
N LEU A 342 9.68 24.75 9.54
CA LEU A 342 10.79 24.15 8.82
C LEU A 342 11.61 25.23 8.11
N HIS A 343 12.84 25.45 8.56
CA HIS A 343 13.74 26.40 7.92
C HIS A 343 14.01 26.03 6.45
N ALA A 344 14.10 27.03 5.56
CA ALA A 344 14.33 26.83 4.12
C ALA A 344 15.62 26.02 3.84
N GLU A 345 16.69 26.34 4.57
CA GLU A 345 18.00 25.67 4.50
C GLU A 345 18.14 24.42 5.38
N ALA A 346 17.05 23.88 5.94
CA ALA A 346 17.13 22.69 6.78
C ALA A 346 17.69 21.50 5.98
N ALA A 347 18.74 20.86 6.53
CA ALA A 347 19.45 19.73 5.94
C ALA A 347 18.68 18.39 6.11
N VAL A 348 17.38 18.43 5.85
CA VAL A 348 16.47 17.28 5.87
C VAL A 348 16.04 16.92 4.44
N HIS A 349 15.83 15.63 4.20
CA HIS A 349 15.29 15.16 2.94
C HIS A 349 13.76 15.06 3.05
N LEU A 350 13.06 15.57 2.05
CA LEU A 350 11.61 15.53 1.94
C LEU A 350 11.21 14.81 0.64
N PRO A 351 10.06 14.11 0.63
CA PRO A 351 9.42 13.67 -0.61
C PRO A 351 9.22 14.83 -1.58
N ARG A 352 9.15 14.55 -2.89
CA ARG A 352 9.17 15.55 -3.97
C ARG A 352 8.18 16.70 -3.75
N ASP A 353 6.93 16.39 -3.43
CA ASP A 353 5.88 17.40 -3.31
C ASP A 353 6.04 18.24 -2.03
N ALA A 354 6.47 17.63 -0.93
CA ALA A 354 6.84 18.34 0.30
C ALA A 354 8.06 19.25 0.08
N ALA A 355 9.07 18.79 -0.65
CA ALA A 355 10.25 19.58 -1.02
C ALA A 355 9.89 20.77 -1.93
N ALA A 356 8.98 20.55 -2.88
CA ALA A 356 8.44 21.61 -3.74
C ALA A 356 7.68 22.65 -2.91
N ARG A 357 6.85 22.21 -1.95
CA ARG A 357 6.12 23.10 -1.05
C ARG A 357 7.05 23.92 -0.16
N ARG A 358 8.12 23.32 0.39
CA ARG A 358 9.17 24.08 1.12
C ARG A 358 9.84 25.11 0.22
N SER A 359 10.18 24.74 -1.00
CA SER A 359 10.83 25.65 -1.96
C SER A 359 9.92 26.82 -2.35
N ALA A 360 8.60 26.58 -2.43
CA ALA A 360 7.62 27.62 -2.74
C ALA A 360 7.47 28.68 -1.62
N ALA A 361 7.84 28.36 -0.38
CA ALA A 361 7.92 29.33 0.71
C ALA A 361 9.12 30.29 0.60
N GLY A 362 10.05 30.04 -0.32
CA GLY A 362 11.23 30.89 -0.55
C GLY A 362 12.19 30.86 0.64
N SER A 363 12.56 32.04 1.14
CA SER A 363 13.47 32.20 2.29
C SER A 363 12.77 32.09 3.64
N GLU A 364 11.44 32.12 3.68
CA GLU A 364 10.67 32.05 4.92
C GLU A 364 10.59 30.60 5.43
N PRO A 365 10.77 30.34 6.74
CA PRO A 365 10.50 29.04 7.31
C PRO A 365 9.05 28.60 7.05
N LEU A 366 8.88 27.39 6.53
CA LEU A 366 7.57 26.83 6.22
C LEU A 366 6.85 26.43 7.52
N VAL A 367 5.70 27.02 7.78
CA VAL A 367 4.80 26.62 8.86
C VAL A 367 3.35 26.79 8.40
N ALA A 368 2.54 25.75 8.55
CA ALA A 368 1.13 25.77 8.21
C ALA A 368 0.33 24.73 8.99
N LEU A 369 -0.93 25.09 9.26
CA LEU A 369 -2.00 24.19 9.66
C LEU A 369 -3.15 24.44 8.68
N ASP A 370 -3.14 23.71 7.57
CA ASP A 370 -4.01 23.97 6.42
C ASP A 370 -5.46 23.55 6.71
N ALA A 371 -5.60 22.38 7.33
CA ALA A 371 -6.89 21.86 7.74
C ALA A 371 -6.75 20.96 8.96
N VAL A 372 -7.77 20.98 9.80
CA VAL A 372 -7.95 20.00 10.87
C VAL A 372 -9.36 19.48 10.73
N THR A 373 -9.49 18.18 10.50
CA THR A 373 -10.77 17.50 10.41
C THR A 373 -10.85 16.41 11.45
N CYS A 374 -12.06 16.08 11.88
CA CYS A 374 -12.30 14.99 12.81
C CYS A 374 -13.44 14.14 12.28
N ALA A 375 -13.37 12.84 12.49
CA ALA A 375 -14.46 11.94 12.21
C ALA A 375 -14.47 10.79 13.23
N THR A 376 -15.65 10.25 13.50
CA THR A 376 -15.81 9.05 14.32
C THR A 376 -15.64 7.79 13.47
N LEU A 377 -15.24 6.70 14.12
CA LEU A 377 -15.12 5.39 13.48
C LEU A 377 -16.50 4.76 13.26
N GLY A 378 -16.78 4.32 12.04
CA GLY A 378 -17.87 3.37 11.78
C GLY A 378 -17.32 1.96 11.93
N VAL A 379 -18.04 1.06 12.59
CA VAL A 379 -17.64 -0.35 12.74
C VAL A 379 -18.81 -1.24 12.44
N ALA A 380 -18.64 -2.13 11.47
CA ALA A 380 -19.65 -3.10 11.10
C ALA A 380 -19.08 -4.50 10.99
N VAL A 381 -19.90 -5.48 11.35
CA VAL A 381 -19.56 -6.89 11.28
C VAL A 381 -20.38 -7.56 10.19
N LYS A 382 -19.77 -8.50 9.47
CA LYS A 382 -20.47 -9.35 8.52
C LYS A 382 -21.55 -10.16 9.25
N THR A 383 -22.79 -10.04 8.80
CA THR A 383 -23.89 -10.89 9.25
C THR A 383 -23.80 -12.27 8.61
N GLN A 384 -24.35 -13.29 9.30
CA GLN A 384 -24.27 -14.69 8.85
C GLN A 384 -24.89 -14.93 7.48
#